data_AF-A0A453H0V9-F1
#
_entry.id   AF-A0A453H0V9-F1
#
_cell.length_a   1.000
_cell.length_b   1.000
_cell.length_c   1.000
_cell.angle_alpha   90.00
_cell.angle_beta   90.00
_cell.angle_gamma   90.00
#
_symmetry.space_group_name_H-M   'P 1'
#
loop_
_entity.id
_entity.type
_entity.pdbx_description
1 polymer ?
#
loop_
_entity_poly.entity_id
_entity_poly.type
_entity_poly.pdbx_seq_one_letter_code
_entity_poly.pdbx_strand_id
1 'polypeptide(L)' 'MSASTSGGGGLSPQAAAALQEGIGLVFARWTALQMAVENEWGGRDSRAKADRLAADVLSFFTTSKGELSKA' A
#
# COMPACT_ATOMS: atom_id res chain seq x y z
N MET A 1 -16.53 -13.21 -27.31
CA MET A 1 -15.86 -12.15 -28.10
C MET A 1 -14.79 -11.56 -27.19
N SER A 2 -13.53 -11.81 -27.55
CA SER A 2 -12.36 -11.47 -26.74
C SER A 2 -12.16 -9.96 -26.66
N ALA A 3 -12.01 -9.43 -25.44
CA ALA A 3 -11.43 -8.11 -25.25
C ALA A 3 -9.94 -8.28 -24.97
N SER A 4 -9.16 -8.28 -26.06
CA SER A 4 -7.73 -8.06 -26.02
C SER A 4 -7.46 -6.70 -25.39
N THR A 5 -6.93 -6.65 -24.16
CA THR A 5 -6.32 -5.42 -23.64
C THR A 5 -4.82 -5.55 -23.80
N SER A 6 -4.33 -4.85 -24.83
CA SER A 6 -2.94 -4.56 -25.11
C SER A 6 -2.21 -3.99 -23.90
N GLY A 7 -0.97 -4.44 -23.68
CA GLY A 7 -0.13 -4.05 -22.55
C GLY A 7 0.20 -2.56 -22.44
N GLY A 8 -0.29 -1.94 -21.37
CA GLY A 8 0.16 -0.66 -20.82
C GLY A 8 0.11 -0.77 -19.29
N GLY A 9 1.22 -1.17 -18.68
CA GLY A 9 1.28 -1.72 -17.31
C GLY A 9 1.01 -0.72 -16.20
N GLY A 10 -0.25 -0.60 -15.80
CA GLY A 10 -0.69 0.10 -14.59
C GLY A 10 -2.02 -0.47 -14.09
N LEU A 11 -2.28 -0.39 -12.78
CA LEU A 11 -3.56 -0.80 -12.20
C LEU A 11 -4.69 0.13 -12.67
N SER A 12 -5.88 -0.43 -12.93
CA SER A 12 -7.07 0.40 -13.17
C SER A 12 -7.43 1.18 -11.89
N PRO A 13 -8.14 2.33 -12.01
CA PRO A 13 -8.55 3.10 -10.83
C PRO A 13 -9.36 2.28 -9.81
N GLN A 14 -10.22 1.38 -10.29
CA GLN A 14 -11.01 0.50 -9.45
C GLN A 14 -10.14 -0.55 -8.74
N ALA A 15 -9.16 -1.12 -9.44
CA ALA A 15 -8.23 -2.06 -8.84
C ALA A 15 -7.32 -1.38 -7.79
N ALA A 16 -6.88 -0.15 -8.07
CA ALA A 16 -6.10 0.64 -7.12
C ALA A 16 -6.91 1.00 -5.85
N ALA A 17 -8.17 1.38 -6.00
CA ALA A 17 -9.06 1.65 -4.87
C ALA A 17 -9.30 0.39 -4.02
N ALA A 18 -9.60 -0.75 -4.66
CA ALA A 18 -9.77 -2.02 -3.95
C ALA A 18 -8.48 -2.46 -3.22
N LEU A 19 -7.32 -2.23 -3.83
CA LEU A 19 -6.03 -2.50 -3.20
C LEU A 19 -5.79 -1.60 -1.98
N GLN A 20 -6.06 -0.30 -2.09
CA GLN A 20 -5.94 0.64 -0.98
C GLN A 20 -6.83 0.23 0.20
N GLU A 21 -8.08 -0.16 -0.08
CA GLU A 21 -9.01 -0.67 0.94
C GLU A 21 -8.46 -1.95 1.59
N GLY A 22 -7.98 -2.90 0.78
CA GLY A 22 -7.39 -4.14 1.27
C GLY A 22 -6.18 -3.91 2.18
N ILE A 23 -5.27 -3.00 1.81
CA ILE A 23 -4.12 -2.60 2.65
C ILE A 23 -4.62 -2.05 3.99
N GLY A 24 -5.61 -1.15 3.96
CA GLY A 24 -6.21 -0.60 5.17
C GLY A 24 -6.79 -1.67 6.08
N LEU A 25 -7.53 -2.63 5.53
CA LEU A 25 -8.12 -3.75 6.29
C LEU A 25 -7.07 -4.68 6.91
N VAL A 26 -5.98 -4.97 6.19
CA VAL A 26 -4.87 -5.77 6.71
C VAL A 26 -4.20 -5.04 7.87
N PHE A 27 -3.92 -3.75 7.72
CA PHE A 27 -3.26 -2.94 8.75
C PHE A 27 -4.14 -2.78 9.99
N ALA A 28 -5.45 -2.59 9.80
CA ALA A 28 -6.43 -2.55 10.88
C ALA A 28 -6.53 -3.86 11.67
N ARG A 29 -6.12 -5.00 11.08
CA ARG A 29 -6.08 -6.31 11.75
C ARG A 29 -4.70 -6.69 12.26
N TRP A 30 -3.66 -5.89 11.99
CA TRP A 30 -2.31 -6.17 12.44
C TRP A 30 -2.12 -5.70 13.88
N THR A 31 -2.18 -6.64 14.84
CA THR A 31 -2.13 -6.31 16.28
C THR A 31 -0.86 -5.55 16.67
N ALA A 32 0.32 -5.93 16.17
CA ALA A 32 1.55 -5.24 16.53
C ALA A 32 1.56 -3.78 16.03
N LEU A 33 1.01 -3.50 14.84
CA LEU A 33 0.89 -2.14 14.31
C LEU A 33 -0.10 -1.32 15.14
N GLN A 34 -1.24 -1.91 15.51
CA GLN A 34 -2.22 -1.26 16.39
C GLN A 34 -1.58 -0.88 17.73
N MET A 35 -0.89 -1.83 18.37
CA MET A 35 -0.17 -1.60 19.63
C MET A 35 0.89 -0.51 19.49
N ALA A 36 1.62 -0.49 18.37
CA ALA A 36 2.63 0.54 18.11
C ALA A 36 2.03 1.95 17.97
N VAL A 37 0.84 2.06 17.36
CA VAL A 37 0.13 3.34 17.23
C VAL A 37 -0.45 3.78 18.57
N GLU A 38 -1.14 2.88 19.29
CA GLU A 38 -1.80 3.18 20.57
C GLU A 38 -0.80 3.57 21.66
N ASN A 39 0.36 2.93 21.69
CA ASN A 39 1.40 3.17 22.70
C ASN A 39 2.48 4.15 22.23
N GLU A 40 2.25 4.83 21.11
CA GLU A 40 3.18 5.81 20.54
C GLU A 40 4.63 5.27 20.40
N TRP A 41 4.80 4.00 20.02
CA TRP A 41 6.15 3.39 19.89
C TRP A 41 7.02 4.10 18.85
N GLY A 42 6.40 4.79 17.89
CA GLY A 42 7.06 5.66 16.92
C GLY A 42 7.06 7.15 17.29
N GLY A 43 6.61 7.52 18.50
CA GLY A 43 6.38 8.90 18.93
C GLY A 43 4.94 9.39 18.69
N ARG A 44 4.68 10.67 18.97
CA ARG A 44 3.35 11.29 18.84
C ARG A 44 2.76 11.22 17.43
N ASP A 45 3.60 11.03 16.41
CA ASP A 45 3.19 10.91 15.02
C ASP A 45 3.04 9.44 14.57
N SER A 46 3.01 8.47 15.48
CA SER A 46 2.88 7.03 15.16
C SER A 46 1.69 6.72 14.24
N ARG A 47 0.56 7.41 14.41
CA ARG A 47 -0.59 7.29 13.51
C ARG A 47 -0.25 7.72 12.09
N ALA A 48 0.37 8.89 11.93
CA ALA A 48 0.77 9.39 10.62
C ALA A 48 1.81 8.47 9.96
N LYS A 49 2.70 7.84 10.74
CA LYS A 49 3.63 6.82 10.22
C LYS A 49 2.90 5.57 9.71
N ALA A 50 1.86 5.11 10.41
CA ALA A 50 1.05 3.98 9.94
C ALA A 50 0.29 4.30 8.65
N ASP A 51 -0.28 5.50 8.55
CA ASP A 51 -0.96 5.97 7.34
C ASP A 51 0.03 6.12 6.18
N ARG A 52 1.23 6.62 6.45
CA ARG A 52 2.32 6.71 5.47
C ARG A 52 2.74 5.33 4.96
N LEU A 53 2.89 4.36 5.87
CA LEU A 53 3.23 2.98 5.50
C LEU A 53 2.18 2.38 4.55
N ALA A 54 0.88 2.62 4.78
CA ALA A 54 -0.17 2.15 3.89
C ALA A 54 -0.06 2.78 2.49
N ALA A 55 0.23 4.09 2.42
CA ALA A 55 0.45 4.81 1.16
C ALA A 55 1.71 4.31 0.42
N ASP A 56 2.80 4.03 1.15
CA ASP A 56 4.05 3.51 0.57
C ASP A 56 3.86 2.09 0.00
N VAL A 57 3.10 1.23 0.68
CA VAL A 57 2.75 -0.10 0.15
C VAL A 57 1.88 0.03 -1.12
N LEU A 58 0.88 0.91 -1.12
CA LEU A 58 0.07 1.17 -2.32
C LEU A 58 0.92 1.71 -3.46
N SER A 59 1.83 2.65 -3.17
CA SER A 59 2.78 3.20 -4.15
C SER A 59 3.67 2.11 -4.73
N PHE A 60 4.20 1.19 -3.91
CA PHE A 60 5.02 0.07 -4.37
C PHE A 60 4.31 -0.77 -5.45
N PHE A 61 3.03 -1.10 -5.25
CA PHE A 61 2.26 -1.89 -6.21
C PHE A 61 1.80 -1.10 -7.44
N THR A 62 1.64 0.22 -7.32
CA THR A 62 1.13 1.08 -8.41
C THR A 62 2.23 1.74 -9.22
N THR A 63 3.45 1.85 -8.67
CA THR A 63 4.57 2.63 -9.22
C THR A 63 5.68 1.74 -9.78
N SER A 64 5.50 0.41 -9.87
CA SER A 64 6.52 -0.51 -10.36
C SER A 64 6.87 -0.25 -11.84
N LYS A 65 7.82 0.66 -12.05
CA LYS A 65 8.81 0.58 -13.12
C LYS A 65 10.00 -0.15 -12.50
N GLY A 66 10.24 -1.37 -12.96
CA GLY A 66 11.34 -2.19 -12.47
C GLY A 66 12.68 -1.50 -12.71
N GLU A 67 13.30 -1.04 -11.65
CA GLU A 67 14.75 -0.80 -11.60
C GLU A 67 15.26 -1.46 -10.32
N LEU A 68 15.42 -2.78 -10.38
CA LEU A 68 16.46 -3.46 -9.61
C LEU A 68 17.80 -2.96 -10.19
N SER A 69 18.20 -1.74 -9.83
CA SER A 69 19.57 -1.28 -10.01
C SER A 69 20.44 -2.14 -9.09
N LYS A 70 21.04 -3.18 -9.66
CA LYS A 70 22.15 -3.92 -9.07
C LYS A 70 23.14 -2.93 -8.46
N ALA A 71 23.48 -3.15 -7.20
CA ALA A 71 24.73 -2.74 -6.59
C ALA A 71 25.37 -4.00 -5.98
#